data_AF-A0A2V6G976-F1
#
_entry.id   AF-A0A2V6G976-F1
#
_cell.length_a   1.000
_cell.length_b   1.000
_cell.length_c   1.000
_cell.angle_alpha   90.00
_cell.angle_beta   90.00
_cell.angle_gamma   90.00
#
_symmetry.space_group_name_H-M   'P 1'
#
loop_
_entity.id
_entity.type
_entity.pdbx_description
1 polymer ?
#
loop_
_entity_poly.entity_id
_entity_poly.type
_entity_poly.pdbx_seq_one_letter_code
_entity_poly.pdbx_strand_id
1 'polypeptide(L)'
;MRTNPHIEVRRCRPILGTFVEMQAFGTKADELEDAIEAAFLAIAQVHRLMSFHDPESEVSLMNGDSYCKAVYVHSWTWRVLKSAQEFSRNTDGIFDITIAGQLVRWNCLPRNGMRFGSGSWRDIILESAGRVRFRRPLLIDFGGIAKGFAVDRAVEI
;
A
#
# COMPACT_ATOMS: atom_id res chain seq x y z
N MET A 1 -13.72 1.45 -45.79
CA MET A 1 -13.90 1.55 -44.33
C MET A 1 -12.50 1.68 -43.74
N ARG A 2 -12.06 2.89 -43.34
CA ARG A 2 -10.72 3.10 -42.79
C ARG A 2 -10.75 2.71 -41.32
N THR A 3 -10.16 1.57 -40.98
CA THR A 3 -9.85 1.23 -39.59
C THR A 3 -8.83 2.23 -39.09
N ASN A 4 -9.22 3.11 -38.16
CA ASN A 4 -8.27 3.96 -37.47
C ASN A 4 -7.28 3.02 -36.75
N PRO A 5 -5.96 3.08 -37.02
CA PRO A 5 -5.04 2.19 -36.34
C PRO A 5 -5.02 2.59 -34.86
N HIS A 6 -5.53 1.70 -34.01
CA HIS A 6 -5.35 1.85 -32.57
C HIS A 6 -3.87 1.61 -32.26
N ILE A 7 -3.22 2.62 -31.70
CA ILE A 7 -1.87 2.53 -31.17
C ILE A 7 -1.98 1.80 -29.83
N GLU A 8 -1.12 0.79 -29.64
CA GLU A 8 -0.90 0.14 -28.36
C GLU A 8 0.43 0.62 -27.79
N VAL A 9 0.42 1.09 -26.54
CA VAL A 9 1.62 1.34 -25.76
C VAL A 9 1.64 0.36 -24.59
N ARG A 10 2.78 -0.32 -24.41
CA ARG A 10 3.02 -1.26 -23.32
C ARG A 10 4.32 -0.90 -22.61
N ARG A 11 4.29 -0.90 -21.28
CA ARG A 11 5.45 -0.64 -20.42
C ARG A 11 5.43 -1.55 -19.21
N CYS A 12 6.61 -1.95 -18.73
CA CYS A 12 6.76 -2.78 -17.55
C CYS A 12 7.88 -2.22 -16.66
N ARG A 13 7.65 -2.14 -15.34
CA ARG A 13 8.63 -1.67 -14.35
C ARG A 13 8.64 -2.56 -13.10
N PRO A 14 9.81 -2.82 -12.50
CA PRO A 14 9.89 -3.51 -11.21
C PRO A 14 9.52 -2.54 -10.07
N ILE A 15 8.37 -2.74 -9.43
CA ILE A 15 7.89 -1.92 -8.30
C ILE A 15 6.94 -2.73 -7.40
N LEU A 16 6.79 -2.34 -6.12
CA LEU A 16 5.99 -3.10 -5.13
C LEU A 16 6.45 -4.57 -4.94
N GLY A 17 7.75 -4.82 -5.12
CA GLY A 17 8.34 -6.17 -5.00
C GLY A 17 7.87 -7.14 -6.10
N THR A 18 7.44 -6.62 -7.25
CA THR A 18 6.98 -7.42 -8.39
C THR A 18 7.19 -6.66 -9.70
N PHE A 19 6.76 -7.24 -10.82
CA PHE A 19 6.69 -6.55 -12.10
C PHE A 19 5.29 -5.97 -12.29
N VAL A 20 5.21 -4.68 -12.58
CA VAL A 20 3.97 -4.00 -12.93
C VAL A 20 4.00 -3.70 -14.41
N GLU A 21 3.03 -4.25 -15.13
CA GLU A 21 2.83 -4.00 -16.55
C GLU A 21 1.59 -3.14 -16.76
N MET A 22 1.71 -2.15 -17.66
CA MET A 22 0.62 -1.30 -18.10
C MET A 22 0.50 -1.35 -19.61
N GLN A 23 -0.74 -1.34 -20.08
CA GLN A 23 -1.08 -1.33 -21.49
C GLN A 23 -2.19 -0.31 -21.72
N ALA A 24 -1.99 0.57 -22.71
CA ALA A 24 -2.96 1.58 -23.09
C ALA A 24 -3.19 1.55 -24.61
N PHE A 25 -4.43 1.84 -25.01
CA PHE A 25 -4.86 1.83 -26.41
C PHE A 25 -5.47 3.18 -26.78
N GLY A 26 -5.11 3.73 -27.93
CA GLY A 26 -5.62 5.03 -28.35
C GLY A 26 -5.22 5.42 -29.77
N THR A 27 -5.31 6.70 -30.10
CA THR A 27 -5.00 7.22 -31.44
C THR A 27 -3.78 8.14 -31.47
N LYS A 28 -3.22 8.50 -30.30
CA LYS A 28 -2.06 9.38 -30.16
C LYS A 28 -1.07 8.77 -29.18
N ALA A 29 0.14 8.47 -29.63
CA ALA A 29 1.15 7.79 -28.82
C ALA A 29 1.55 8.61 -27.59
N ASP A 30 1.82 9.90 -27.75
CA ASP A 30 2.31 10.76 -26.66
C ASP A 30 1.31 10.83 -25.48
N GLU A 31 0.01 10.95 -25.77
CA GLU A 31 -1.04 10.93 -24.72
C GLU A 31 -1.10 9.59 -23.96
N LEU A 32 -0.83 8.47 -24.63
CA LEU A 32 -0.79 7.14 -24.01
C LEU A 32 0.45 6.95 -23.13
N GLU A 33 1.61 7.45 -23.59
CA GLU A 33 2.85 7.43 -22.80
C GLU A 33 2.69 8.28 -21.53
N ASP A 34 2.16 9.51 -21.66
CA ASP A 34 1.92 10.40 -20.53
C ASP A 34 0.98 9.77 -19.48
N ALA A 35 -0.10 9.12 -19.94
CA ALA A 35 -1.03 8.41 -19.04
C ALA A 35 -0.36 7.23 -18.32
N ILE A 36 0.44 6.43 -19.03
CA ILE A 36 1.20 5.32 -18.44
C ILE A 36 2.22 5.83 -17.42
N GLU A 37 2.93 6.93 -17.72
CA GLU A 37 3.86 7.53 -16.77
C GLU A 37 3.16 8.03 -15.51
N ALA A 38 2.02 8.72 -15.66
CA ALA A 38 1.23 9.20 -14.53
C ALA A 38 0.73 8.04 -13.65
N ALA A 39 0.27 6.95 -14.27
CA ALA A 39 -0.12 5.73 -13.56
C ALA A 39 1.06 5.09 -12.82
N PHE A 40 2.26 5.02 -13.41
CA PHE A 40 3.45 4.54 -12.71
C PHE A 40 3.84 5.43 -11.52
N LEU A 41 3.70 6.75 -11.64
CA LEU A 41 3.96 7.68 -10.54
C LEU A 41 3.00 7.44 -9.37
N ALA A 42 1.73 7.15 -9.65
CA ALA A 42 0.76 6.78 -8.62
C ALA A 42 1.15 5.48 -7.89
N ILE A 43 1.57 4.44 -8.63
CA ILE A 43 2.05 3.18 -8.02
C ILE A 43 3.34 3.42 -7.22
N ALA A 44 4.24 4.28 -7.69
CA ALA A 44 5.45 4.65 -6.96
C ALA A 44 5.14 5.39 -5.66
N GLN A 45 4.10 6.22 -5.64
CA GLN A 45 3.62 6.83 -4.41
C GLN A 45 3.06 5.78 -3.45
N VAL A 46 2.26 4.81 -3.92
CA VAL A 46 1.80 3.70 -3.08
C VAL A 46 2.98 2.91 -2.50
N HIS A 47 4.03 2.65 -3.30
CA HIS A 47 5.24 1.98 -2.81
C HIS A 47 5.92 2.74 -1.68
N ARG A 48 6.16 4.06 -1.86
CA ARG A 48 6.76 4.90 -0.81
C ARG A 48 5.91 4.95 0.47
N LEU A 49 4.59 4.89 0.35
CA LEU A 49 3.71 4.94 1.51
C LEU A 49 3.62 3.57 2.22
N MET A 50 3.57 2.48 1.47
CA MET A 50 3.06 1.19 1.98
C MET A 50 4.07 0.04 1.99
N SER A 51 5.32 0.27 1.58
CA SER A 51 6.34 -0.78 1.55
C SER A 51 6.88 -1.11 2.95
N PHE A 52 6.65 -2.33 3.43
CA PHE A 52 7.29 -2.80 4.67
C PHE A 52 8.83 -2.91 4.55
N HIS A 53 9.33 -3.13 3.33
CA HIS A 53 10.74 -3.38 3.08
C HIS A 53 11.59 -2.10 2.97
N ASP A 54 10.95 -0.97 2.70
CA ASP A 54 11.62 0.33 2.59
C ASP A 54 11.65 0.99 3.98
N PRO A 55 12.83 1.21 4.60
CA PRO A 55 12.93 1.81 5.92
C PRO A 55 12.42 3.26 5.96
N GLU A 56 12.37 3.95 4.83
CA GLU A 56 11.89 5.33 4.72
C GLU A 56 10.38 5.41 4.43
N SER A 57 9.70 4.26 4.33
CA SER A 57 8.26 4.25 4.03
C SER A 57 7.42 4.74 5.20
N GLU A 58 6.24 5.27 4.90
CA GLU A 58 5.30 5.68 5.94
C GLU A 58 4.88 4.50 6.84
N VAL A 59 4.75 3.28 6.29
CA VAL A 59 4.52 2.05 7.08
C VAL A 59 5.67 1.73 8.03
N SER A 60 6.91 1.86 7.58
CA SER A 60 8.09 1.62 8.44
C SER A 60 8.15 2.62 9.59
N LEU A 61 7.87 3.90 9.31
CA LEU A 61 7.75 4.94 10.33
C LEU A 61 6.61 4.63 11.31
N MET A 62 5.43 4.23 10.80
CA MET A 62 4.30 3.84 11.64
C MET A 62 4.65 2.67 12.57
N ASN A 63 5.33 1.65 12.06
CA ASN A 63 5.74 0.48 12.82
C ASN A 63 6.76 0.78 13.92
N GLY A 64 7.58 1.82 13.74
CA GLY A 64 8.50 2.32 14.77
C GLY A 64 7.84 3.20 15.83
N ASP A 65 6.94 4.09 15.41
CA ASP A 65 6.51 5.23 16.23
C ASP A 65 5.10 5.10 16.82
N SER A 66 4.18 4.42 16.14
CA SER A 66 2.73 4.55 16.41
C SER A 66 2.30 4.02 17.77
N TYR A 67 3.10 3.14 18.39
CA TYR A 67 2.86 2.70 19.77
C TYR A 67 3.23 3.78 20.80
N CYS A 68 4.31 4.52 20.54
CA CYS A 68 4.83 5.54 21.45
C CYS A 68 4.07 6.88 21.34
N LYS A 69 3.66 7.24 20.12
CA LYS A 69 2.96 8.50 19.83
C LYS A 69 1.98 8.30 18.68
N ALA A 70 0.98 9.18 18.60
CA ALA A 70 0.12 9.22 17.43
C ALA A 70 0.87 9.87 16.25
N VAL A 71 0.71 9.32 15.05
CA VAL A 71 1.38 9.78 13.82
C VAL A 71 0.35 10.21 12.78
N TYR A 72 0.65 11.27 12.03
CA TYR A 72 -0.17 11.63 10.87
C TYR A 72 0.26 10.80 9.68
N VAL A 73 -0.73 10.32 8.92
CA VAL A 73 -0.48 9.51 7.73
C VAL A 73 -1.07 10.18 6.50
N HIS A 74 -0.51 9.88 5.34
CA HIS A 74 -1.03 10.30 4.07
C HIS A 74 -2.49 9.84 3.88
N SER A 75 -3.28 10.62 3.14
CA SER A 75 -4.71 10.33 2.91
C SER A 75 -4.95 8.96 2.26
N TRP A 76 -4.01 8.47 1.46
CA TRP A 76 -4.07 7.14 0.84
C TRP A 76 -3.84 6.02 1.84
N THR A 77 -2.83 6.15 2.69
CA THR A 77 -2.58 5.23 3.81
C THR A 77 -3.77 5.19 4.75
N TRP A 78 -4.36 6.36 5.05
CA TRP A 78 -5.59 6.46 5.81
C TRP A 78 -6.77 5.69 5.18
N ARG A 79 -6.97 5.81 3.85
CA ARG A 79 -8.00 5.04 3.14
C ARG A 79 -7.76 3.53 3.26
N VAL A 80 -6.52 3.08 3.04
CA VAL A 80 -6.16 1.65 3.16
C VAL A 80 -6.33 1.14 4.59
N LEU A 81 -5.95 1.90 5.60
CA LEU A 81 -6.16 1.54 7.01
C LEU A 81 -7.65 1.36 7.34
N LYS A 82 -8.51 2.25 6.85
CA LYS A 82 -9.97 2.12 7.05
C LYS A 82 -10.50 0.85 6.39
N SER A 83 -10.13 0.60 5.14
CA SER A 83 -10.53 -0.64 4.43
C SER A 83 -10.00 -1.89 5.11
N ALA A 84 -8.76 -1.87 5.59
CA ALA A 84 -8.18 -2.98 6.34
C ALA A 84 -8.92 -3.25 7.66
N GLN A 85 -9.33 -2.20 8.39
CA GLN A 85 -10.17 -2.37 9.58
C GLN A 85 -11.54 -2.96 9.24
N GLU A 86 -12.15 -2.52 8.14
CA GLU A 86 -13.44 -3.03 7.68
C GLU A 86 -13.33 -4.51 7.31
N PHE A 87 -12.33 -4.90 6.52
CA PHE A 87 -12.08 -6.31 6.21
C PHE A 87 -11.79 -7.14 7.45
N SER A 88 -11.00 -6.62 8.38
CA SER A 88 -10.74 -7.32 9.64
C SER A 88 -12.01 -7.55 10.45
N ARG A 89 -12.93 -6.57 10.49
CA ARG A 89 -14.24 -6.72 11.15
C ARG A 89 -15.13 -7.73 10.44
N ASN A 90 -15.26 -7.61 9.11
CA ASN A 90 -16.17 -8.43 8.32
C ASN A 90 -15.73 -9.89 8.21
N THR A 91 -14.45 -10.17 8.42
CA THR A 91 -13.86 -11.51 8.38
C THR A 91 -13.53 -12.07 9.76
N ASP A 92 -13.97 -11.40 10.83
CA ASP A 92 -13.62 -11.70 12.24
C ASP A 92 -12.11 -11.94 12.46
N GLY A 93 -11.28 -11.11 11.83
CA GLY A 93 -9.82 -11.14 11.94
C GLY A 93 -9.11 -12.18 11.07
N ILE A 94 -9.81 -12.88 10.15
CA ILE A 94 -9.14 -13.75 9.17
C ILE A 94 -8.24 -12.91 8.25
N PHE A 95 -8.73 -11.76 7.80
CA PHE A 95 -7.88 -10.72 7.22
C PHE A 95 -7.40 -9.80 8.35
N ASP A 96 -6.10 -9.75 8.63
CA ASP A 96 -5.54 -8.85 9.65
C ASP A 96 -4.15 -8.36 9.22
N ILE A 97 -4.02 -7.05 9.00
CA ILE A 97 -2.75 -6.40 8.62
C ILE A 97 -1.70 -6.44 9.75
N THR A 98 -2.09 -6.74 10.99
CA THR A 98 -1.18 -6.89 12.14
C THR A 98 -0.47 -8.24 12.19
N ILE A 99 -0.73 -9.12 11.23
CA ILE A 99 0.01 -10.38 11.02
C ILE A 99 1.51 -10.15 10.77
N ALA A 100 1.92 -8.93 10.43
CA ALA A 100 3.31 -8.56 10.12
C ALA A 100 4.31 -9.04 11.19
N GLY A 101 3.98 -8.96 12.48
CA GLY A 101 4.84 -9.48 13.54
C GLY A 101 5.06 -11.00 13.43
N GLN A 102 4.03 -11.75 13.02
CA GLN A 102 4.15 -13.18 12.76
C GLN A 102 4.92 -13.47 11.48
N LEU A 103 4.71 -12.68 10.42
CA LEU A 103 5.48 -12.79 9.17
C LEU A 103 6.98 -12.53 9.40
N VAL A 104 7.35 -11.60 10.28
CA VAL A 104 8.74 -11.40 10.71
C VAL A 104 9.27 -12.64 11.45
N ARG A 105 8.47 -13.24 12.35
CA ARG A 105 8.86 -14.50 13.04
C ARG A 105 9.06 -15.67 12.09
N TRP A 106 8.30 -15.73 11.00
CA TRP A 106 8.42 -16.74 9.94
C TRP A 106 9.49 -16.42 8.89
N ASN A 107 10.26 -15.33 9.05
CA ASN A 107 11.24 -14.84 8.07
C ASN A 107 10.64 -14.51 6.70
N CYS A 108 9.33 -14.22 6.63
CA CYS A 108 8.68 -13.73 5.41
C CYS A 108 8.86 -12.20 5.25
N LEU A 109 9.09 -11.49 6.34
CA LEU A 109 9.39 -10.05 6.38
C LEU A 109 10.73 -9.79 7.08
N PRO A 110 11.45 -8.72 6.72
CA PRO A 110 12.74 -8.41 7.31
C PRO A 110 12.62 -8.02 8.79
N ARG A 111 13.63 -8.39 9.58
CA ARG A 111 13.67 -8.10 11.01
C ARG A 111 14.40 -6.76 11.25
N ASN A 112 13.64 -5.67 11.29
CA ASN A 112 14.20 -4.31 11.32
C ASN A 112 14.41 -3.76 12.75
N GLY A 113 14.65 -4.62 13.75
CA GLY A 113 14.84 -4.19 15.16
C GLY A 113 13.61 -3.60 15.86
N MET A 114 12.48 -3.47 15.16
CA MET A 114 11.22 -2.93 15.69
C MET A 114 10.66 -3.81 16.82
N ARG A 115 10.12 -3.18 17.88
CA ARG A 115 9.51 -3.89 19.01
C ARG A 115 8.05 -4.21 18.70
N PHE A 116 7.66 -5.47 18.82
CA PHE A 116 6.28 -5.91 18.62
C PHE A 116 5.88 -7.05 19.57
N GLY A 117 4.60 -7.08 19.93
CA GLY A 117 4.00 -8.05 20.82
C GLY A 117 2.90 -8.86 20.14
N SER A 118 1.85 -9.19 20.90
CA SER A 118 0.66 -9.94 20.47
C SER A 118 -0.55 -9.04 20.22
N GLY A 119 -0.33 -7.83 19.71
CA GLY A 119 -1.43 -6.93 19.31
C GLY A 119 -2.23 -7.47 18.13
N SER A 120 -3.42 -6.89 17.91
CA SER A 120 -4.33 -7.24 16.81
C SER A 120 -4.85 -5.99 16.09
N TRP A 121 -5.60 -6.16 14.99
CA TRP A 121 -6.26 -5.05 14.31
C TRP A 121 -7.12 -4.14 15.22
N ARG A 122 -7.64 -4.68 16.34
CA ARG A 122 -8.42 -3.93 17.34
C ARG A 122 -7.59 -2.92 18.15
N ASP A 123 -6.26 -3.06 18.12
CA ASP A 123 -5.32 -2.17 18.78
C ASP A 123 -4.91 -0.97 17.90
N ILE A 124 -5.31 -0.94 16.63
CA ILE A 124 -5.10 0.18 15.72
C ILE A 124 -6.20 1.23 15.94
N ILE A 125 -5.81 2.43 16.36
CA ILE A 125 -6.73 3.54 16.62
C ILE A 125 -6.60 4.56 15.50
N LEU A 126 -7.70 4.74 14.78
CA LEU A 126 -7.87 5.74 13.74
C LEU A 126 -8.61 6.92 14.35
N GLU A 127 -7.92 8.05 14.50
CA GLU A 127 -8.44 9.28 15.10
C GLU A 127 -8.81 10.30 14.01
N SER A 128 -9.61 11.30 14.35
CA SER A 128 -9.96 12.38 13.41
C SER A 128 -8.72 13.06 12.81
N ALA A 129 -8.83 13.54 11.57
CA ALA A 129 -7.78 14.24 10.82
C ALA A 129 -6.58 13.37 10.36
N GLY A 130 -6.76 12.06 10.18
CA GLY A 130 -5.73 11.20 9.58
C GLY A 130 -4.63 10.79 10.55
N ARG A 131 -4.92 10.81 11.85
CA ARG A 131 -3.96 10.49 12.91
C ARG A 131 -4.15 9.06 13.38
N VAL A 132 -3.05 8.31 13.51
CA VAL A 132 -3.05 6.88 13.81
C VAL A 132 -2.20 6.60 15.05
N ARG A 133 -2.66 5.71 15.92
CA ARG A 133 -1.91 5.26 17.10
C ARG A 133 -2.17 3.78 17.37
N PHE A 134 -1.19 3.07 17.92
CA PHE A 134 -1.34 1.69 18.38
C PHE A 134 -1.48 1.65 19.90
N ARG A 135 -2.45 0.87 20.42
CA ARG A 135 -2.64 0.65 21.86
C ARG A 135 -1.59 -0.28 22.47
N ARG A 136 -0.96 -1.12 21.64
CA ARG A 136 0.04 -2.12 22.03
C ARG A 136 1.19 -2.11 21.01
N PRO A 137 2.38 -2.60 21.38
CA PRO A 137 3.45 -2.82 20.41
C PRO A 137 2.99 -3.86 19.38
N LEU A 138 2.90 -3.46 18.11
CA LEU A 138 2.53 -4.31 16.98
C LEU A 138 3.21 -3.79 15.71
N LEU A 139 3.22 -4.62 14.67
CA LEU A 139 3.60 -4.22 13.32
C LEU A 139 2.40 -4.37 12.41
N ILE A 140 2.29 -3.51 11.40
CA ILE A 140 1.36 -3.63 10.28
C ILE A 140 2.11 -3.94 8.99
N ASP A 141 1.47 -4.70 8.11
CA ASP A 141 1.88 -4.96 6.74
C ASP A 141 0.67 -4.81 5.81
N PHE A 142 0.85 -4.14 4.68
CA PHE A 142 -0.20 -3.96 3.68
C PHE A 142 -0.07 -4.94 2.50
N GLY A 143 0.76 -5.98 2.58
CA GLY A 143 0.96 -6.94 1.50
C GLY A 143 -0.35 -7.57 0.98
N GLY A 144 -1.35 -7.73 1.84
CA GLY A 144 -2.67 -8.26 1.49
C GLY A 144 -3.65 -7.27 0.84
N ILE A 145 -3.33 -5.97 0.71
CA ILE A 145 -4.27 -4.94 0.24
C ILE A 145 -3.64 -3.84 -0.64
N ALA A 146 -2.34 -3.54 -0.48
CA ALA A 146 -1.68 -2.41 -1.14
C ALA A 146 -1.65 -2.51 -2.66
N LYS A 147 -1.49 -3.73 -3.22
CA LYS A 147 -1.43 -3.92 -4.68
C LYS A 147 -2.77 -3.60 -5.35
N GLY A 148 -3.89 -4.02 -4.76
CA GLY A 148 -5.22 -3.66 -5.25
C GLY A 148 -5.43 -2.15 -5.24
N PHE A 149 -5.07 -1.50 -4.12
CA PHE A 149 -5.14 -0.03 -4.02
C PHE A 149 -4.24 0.68 -5.05
N ALA A 150 -3.06 0.13 -5.36
CA ALA A 150 -2.16 0.68 -6.38
C ALA A 150 -2.78 0.62 -7.78
N VAL A 151 -3.47 -0.48 -8.11
CA VAL A 151 -4.22 -0.61 -9.37
C VAL A 151 -5.38 0.39 -9.41
N ASP A 152 -6.14 0.52 -8.33
CA ASP A 152 -7.24 1.50 -8.26
C ASP A 152 -6.75 2.93 -8.53
N ARG A 153 -5.62 3.32 -7.93
CA ARG A 153 -5.04 4.65 -8.16
C ARG A 153 -4.54 4.79 -9.60
N ALA A 154 -3.86 3.79 -10.13
CA ALA A 154 -3.34 3.83 -11.51
C ALA A 154 -4.44 4.02 -12.56
N VAL A 155 -5.65 3.48 -12.33
CA VAL A 155 -6.80 3.62 -13.23
C VAL A 155 -7.53 4.97 -13.07
N GLU A 156 -7.46 5.59 -11.90
CA GLU A 156 -8.13 6.88 -11.61
C GLU A 156 -7.40 8.12 -12.13
N ILE A 157 -6.08 8.00 -12.36
CA ILE A 157 -5.24 9.11 -12.82
C ILE A 157 -5.52 9.48 -14.28
#